data_AF-A0A316S5N3-F1
#
_entry.id   AF-A0A316S5N3-F1
#
_cell.length_a   1.000
_cell.length_b   1.000
_cell.length_c   1.000
_cell.angle_alpha   90.00
_cell.angle_beta   90.00
_cell.angle_gamma   90.00
#
_symmetry.space_group_name_H-M   'P 1'
#
loop_
_entity.id
_entity.type
_entity.pdbx_description
1 polymer ?
#
loop_
_entity_poly.entity_id
_entity_poly.type
_entity_poly.pdbx_seq_one_letter_code
_entity_poly.pdbx_strand_id
1 'polypeptide(L)'
;MLITITSLLIADNSLFDGLQLPKGIDKDTVVDNIVMECGELEVLFADPAFMKQAITSWSKSIVNVWERLNETYSLDTDSPWDVNTDIYSENGMTNGVDQRNSTSKTSGSDRTLQTVAGFNSEVMVDKQADTINYGATVTGEDSTTVRHNTEKSGTHEITMKRDSADVIRKVRENRKFNIYEVIVTDFKERFCLLVY
;
A
#
# COMPACT_ATOMS: atom_id res chain seq x y z
N MET A 1 -12.46 -36.46 -42.53
CA MET A 1 -13.59 -35.55 -42.27
C MET A 1 -13.20 -34.78 -41.04
N LEU A 2 -13.09 -33.46 -41.14
CA LEU A 2 -12.80 -32.61 -39.98
C LEU A 2 -14.00 -32.70 -39.04
N ILE A 3 -13.76 -32.93 -37.76
CA ILE A 3 -14.82 -32.95 -36.76
C ILE A 3 -14.88 -31.55 -36.17
N THR A 4 -16.07 -30.96 -36.21
CA THR A 4 -16.34 -29.60 -35.74
C THR A 4 -17.34 -29.63 -34.59
N ILE A 5 -17.49 -28.51 -33.89
CA ILE A 5 -18.48 -28.40 -32.81
C ILE A 5 -19.90 -28.58 -33.32
N THR A 6 -20.24 -27.99 -34.47
CA THR A 6 -21.56 -28.20 -35.10
C THR A 6 -21.81 -29.66 -35.39
N SER A 7 -20.82 -30.39 -35.89
CA SER A 7 -20.96 -31.83 -36.14
C SER A 7 -21.17 -32.66 -34.86
N LEU A 8 -20.48 -32.30 -33.77
CA LEU A 8 -20.66 -32.93 -32.46
C LEU A 8 -22.03 -32.61 -31.85
N LEU A 9 -22.50 -31.37 -32.01
CA LEU A 9 -23.79 -30.94 -31.48
C LEU A 9 -24.95 -31.66 -32.18
N ILE A 10 -24.85 -31.88 -33.50
CA ILE A 10 -25.81 -32.69 -34.26
C ILE A 10 -25.85 -34.13 -33.74
N ALA A 11 -24.68 -34.69 -33.38
CA ALA A 11 -24.58 -36.04 -32.85
C ALA A 11 -25.09 -36.15 -31.40
N ASP A 12 -24.84 -35.13 -30.57
CA ASP A 12 -25.29 -35.03 -29.19
C ASP A 12 -25.72 -33.60 -28.83
N ASN A 13 -27.03 -33.35 -28.85
CA ASN A 13 -27.60 -32.05 -28.47
C ASN A 13 -27.35 -31.69 -27.00
N SER A 14 -26.94 -32.66 -26.16
CA SER A 14 -26.69 -32.46 -24.73
C SER A 14 -25.23 -32.11 -24.41
N LEU A 15 -24.40 -31.81 -25.44
CA LEU A 15 -22.96 -31.53 -25.32
C LEU A 15 -22.64 -30.48 -24.25
N PHE A 16 -23.45 -29.42 -24.16
CA PHE A 16 -23.25 -28.31 -23.23
C PHE A 16 -24.06 -28.41 -21.94
N ASP A 17 -24.77 -29.51 -21.67
CA ASP A 17 -25.62 -29.64 -20.47
C ASP A 17 -24.85 -29.44 -19.17
N GLY A 18 -23.62 -29.95 -19.11
CA GLY A 18 -22.75 -29.84 -17.93
C GLY A 18 -21.93 -28.55 -17.85
N LEU A 19 -22.08 -27.61 -18.80
CA LEU A 19 -21.38 -26.33 -18.78
C LEU A 19 -21.78 -25.50 -17.54
N GLN A 20 -20.81 -25.20 -16.68
CA GLN A 20 -21.00 -24.36 -15.50
C GLN A 20 -20.62 -22.91 -15.81
N LEU A 21 -21.48 -21.97 -15.44
CA LEU A 21 -21.30 -20.55 -15.73
C LEU A 21 -21.46 -19.70 -14.45
N PRO A 22 -20.90 -18.49 -14.42
CA PRO A 22 -21.10 -17.56 -13.30
C PRO A 22 -22.56 -17.21 -13.09
N LYS A 23 -22.90 -16.80 -11.86
CA LYS A 23 -24.27 -16.36 -11.53
C LYS A 23 -24.69 -15.17 -12.39
N GLY A 24 -25.90 -15.23 -12.94
CA GLY A 24 -26.49 -14.14 -13.73
C GLY A 24 -26.11 -14.13 -15.22
N ILE A 25 -25.29 -15.08 -15.67
CA ILE A 25 -24.97 -15.26 -17.09
C ILE A 25 -25.98 -16.22 -17.72
N ASP A 26 -26.52 -15.83 -18.87
CA ASP A 26 -27.43 -16.67 -19.62
C ASP A 26 -26.68 -17.77 -20.38
N LYS A 27 -27.06 -19.02 -20.13
CA LYS A 27 -26.38 -20.18 -20.70
C LYS A 27 -26.60 -20.27 -22.20
N ASP A 28 -27.83 -20.01 -22.65
CA ASP A 28 -28.19 -20.14 -24.06
C ASP A 28 -27.41 -19.12 -24.90
N THR A 29 -27.33 -17.87 -24.44
CA THR A 29 -26.49 -16.83 -25.06
C THR A 29 -25.01 -17.25 -25.18
N VAL A 30 -24.43 -17.88 -24.14
CA VAL A 30 -23.03 -18.37 -24.21
C VAL A 30 -22.90 -19.47 -25.25
N VAL A 31 -23.81 -20.45 -25.24
CA VAL A 31 -23.79 -21.57 -26.19
C VAL A 31 -23.95 -21.07 -27.62
N ASP A 32 -24.88 -20.15 -27.87
CA ASP A 32 -25.10 -19.55 -29.19
C ASP A 32 -23.85 -18.83 -29.69
N ASN A 33 -23.17 -18.05 -28.82
CA ASN A 33 -21.93 -17.37 -29.19
C ASN A 33 -20.78 -18.37 -29.47
N ILE A 34 -20.67 -19.45 -28.69
CA ILE A 34 -19.71 -20.53 -28.94
C ILE A 34 -19.98 -21.17 -30.30
N VAL A 35 -21.23 -21.50 -30.61
CA VAL A 35 -21.58 -22.12 -31.90
C VAL A 35 -21.32 -21.15 -33.05
N MET A 36 -21.61 -19.85 -32.88
CA MET A 36 -21.39 -18.84 -33.90
C MET A 36 -19.89 -18.64 -34.22
N GLU A 37 -19.03 -18.62 -33.20
CA GLU A 37 -17.59 -18.34 -33.39
C GLU A 37 -16.74 -19.59 -33.61
N CYS A 38 -17.11 -20.70 -32.97
CA CYS A 38 -16.33 -21.94 -32.93
C CYS A 38 -16.99 -23.11 -33.68
N GLY A 39 -18.20 -22.91 -34.22
CA GLY A 39 -18.98 -23.97 -34.85
C GLY A 39 -18.25 -24.71 -35.96
N GLU A 40 -17.51 -23.96 -36.79
CA GLU A 40 -16.75 -24.48 -37.94
C GLU A 40 -15.28 -24.81 -37.62
N LEU A 41 -14.82 -24.53 -36.40
CA LEU A 41 -13.45 -24.82 -36.01
C LEU A 41 -13.29 -26.31 -35.73
N GLU A 42 -12.12 -26.86 -36.08
CA GLU A 42 -11.79 -28.24 -35.77
C GLU A 42 -11.62 -28.40 -34.25
N VAL A 43 -12.23 -29.44 -33.69
CA VAL A 43 -12.18 -29.70 -32.26
C VAL A 43 -10.99 -30.55 -31.87
N LEU A 44 -10.47 -30.30 -30.66
CA LEU A 44 -9.41 -31.08 -30.06
C LEU A 44 -9.86 -32.52 -29.75
N PHE A 45 -11.12 -32.71 -29.35
CA PHE A 45 -11.68 -34.01 -28.98
C PHE A 45 -12.82 -34.41 -29.89
N ALA A 46 -12.61 -35.47 -30.66
CA ALA A 46 -13.57 -36.01 -31.63
C ALA A 46 -14.72 -36.82 -31.01
N ASP A 47 -14.56 -37.31 -29.78
CA ASP A 47 -15.58 -38.10 -29.08
C ASP A 47 -16.56 -37.20 -28.33
N PRO A 48 -17.87 -37.20 -28.66
CA PRO A 48 -18.87 -36.36 -28.00
C PRO A 48 -18.95 -36.59 -26.48
N ALA A 49 -18.85 -37.86 -26.04
CA ALA A 49 -18.98 -38.20 -24.62
C ALA A 49 -17.80 -37.64 -23.81
N PHE A 50 -16.58 -37.85 -24.30
CA PHE A 50 -15.38 -37.27 -23.68
C PHE A 50 -15.40 -35.74 -23.75
N MET A 51 -15.78 -35.14 -24.88
CA MET A 51 -15.87 -33.68 -25.04
C MET A 51 -16.83 -33.07 -24.02
N LYS A 52 -18.02 -33.65 -23.84
CA LYS A 52 -18.99 -33.23 -22.81
C LYS A 52 -18.40 -33.27 -21.40
N GLN A 53 -17.70 -34.35 -21.06
CA GLN A 53 -17.04 -34.48 -19.75
C GLN A 53 -15.90 -33.46 -19.58
N ALA A 54 -15.14 -33.21 -20.63
CA ALA A 54 -14.04 -32.25 -20.64
C ALA A 54 -14.57 -30.82 -20.43
N ILE A 55 -15.62 -30.41 -21.15
CA ILE A 55 -16.29 -29.12 -20.99
C ILE A 55 -16.82 -28.96 -19.56
N THR A 56 -17.46 -30.00 -19.02
CA THR A 56 -18.00 -29.99 -17.65
C THR A 56 -16.90 -29.79 -16.61
N SER A 57 -15.80 -30.54 -16.75
CA SER A 57 -14.69 -30.49 -15.81
C SER A 57 -13.91 -29.18 -15.90
N TRP A 58 -13.69 -28.69 -17.13
CA TRP A 58 -13.03 -27.43 -17.41
C TRP A 58 -13.84 -26.25 -16.87
N SER A 59 -15.11 -26.14 -17.23
CA SER A 59 -15.97 -25.03 -16.79
C SER A 59 -16.07 -24.97 -15.27
N LYS A 60 -16.20 -26.12 -14.60
CA LYS A 60 -16.13 -26.22 -13.14
C LYS A 60 -14.81 -25.70 -12.55
N SER A 61 -13.69 -25.86 -13.26
CA SER A 61 -12.37 -25.42 -12.78
C SER A 61 -12.12 -23.93 -12.93
N ILE A 62 -12.80 -23.27 -13.88
CA ILE A 62 -12.57 -21.86 -14.24
C ILE A 62 -13.74 -20.93 -13.83
N VAL A 63 -14.90 -21.49 -13.46
CA VAL A 63 -16.08 -20.70 -13.07
C VAL A 63 -15.79 -19.66 -11.98
N ASN A 64 -14.93 -19.99 -11.03
CA ASN A 64 -14.49 -19.08 -9.96
C ASN A 64 -13.66 -17.89 -10.49
N VAL A 65 -12.89 -18.08 -11.57
CA VAL A 65 -12.14 -17.02 -12.24
C VAL A 65 -13.11 -16.10 -12.96
N TRP A 66 -14.07 -16.64 -13.70
CA TRP A 66 -15.11 -15.86 -14.37
C TRP A 66 -15.98 -15.09 -13.39
N GLU A 67 -16.35 -15.66 -12.24
CA GLU A 67 -17.05 -14.96 -11.17
C GLU A 67 -16.24 -13.77 -10.65
N ARG A 68 -14.95 -13.97 -10.32
CA ARG A 68 -14.08 -12.87 -9.86
C ARG A 68 -13.88 -11.78 -10.91
N LEU A 69 -13.80 -12.14 -12.18
CA LEU A 69 -13.71 -11.17 -13.27
C LEU A 69 -14.99 -10.34 -13.37
N ASN A 70 -16.15 -10.98 -13.26
CA ASN A 70 -17.45 -10.31 -13.29
C ASN A 70 -17.66 -9.40 -12.06
N GLU A 71 -17.24 -9.84 -10.86
CA GLU A 71 -17.26 -9.03 -9.63
C GLU A 71 -16.31 -7.84 -9.69
N THR A 72 -15.10 -8.02 -10.24
CA THR A 72 -14.15 -6.90 -10.39
C THR A 72 -14.70 -5.85 -11.34
N TYR A 73 -15.41 -6.28 -12.39
CA TYR A 73 -16.07 -5.37 -13.32
C TYR A 73 -17.18 -4.55 -12.64
N SER A 74 -18.05 -5.17 -11.82
CA SER A 74 -19.11 -4.42 -11.14
C SER A 74 -18.55 -3.37 -10.17
N LEU A 75 -17.46 -3.67 -9.46
CA LEU A 75 -16.78 -2.73 -8.56
C LEU A 75 -16.16 -1.52 -9.29
N ASP A 76 -15.62 -1.72 -10.50
CA ASP A 76 -15.00 -0.63 -11.28
C ASP A 76 -16.05 0.33 -11.88
N THR A 77 -17.30 -0.14 -12.05
CA THR A 77 -18.38 0.71 -12.55
C THR A 77 -18.96 1.68 -11.52
N ASP A 78 -18.70 1.44 -10.23
CA ASP A 78 -19.11 2.31 -9.13
C ASP A 78 -18.23 3.57 -9.11
N SER A 79 -18.62 4.53 -9.94
CA SER A 79 -18.15 5.93 -10.03
C SER A 79 -16.67 6.15 -10.39
N PRO A 80 -16.37 6.45 -11.67
CA PRO A 80 -15.03 6.89 -12.08
C PRO A 80 -14.66 8.32 -11.64
N TRP A 81 -15.59 9.03 -10.99
CA TRP A 81 -15.43 10.44 -10.60
C TRP A 81 -15.28 10.61 -9.08
N ASP A 82 -15.44 9.55 -8.30
CA ASP A 82 -15.17 9.60 -6.88
C ASP A 82 -13.67 9.37 -6.67
N VAL A 83 -12.87 10.37 -7.07
CA VAL A 83 -11.51 10.50 -6.57
C VAL A 83 -11.65 10.70 -5.07
N ASN A 84 -11.54 9.59 -4.34
CA ASN A 84 -11.44 9.55 -2.90
C ASN A 84 -10.43 10.63 -2.51
N THR A 85 -10.95 11.77 -2.07
CA THR A 85 -10.11 12.83 -1.55
C THR A 85 -9.83 12.37 -0.14
N ASP A 86 -8.74 11.62 -0.01
CA ASP A 86 -8.24 11.16 1.26
C ASP A 86 -7.75 12.41 2.04
N ILE A 87 -8.70 13.09 2.67
CA ILE A 87 -8.42 14.22 3.57
C ILE A 87 -7.98 13.61 4.89
N TYR A 88 -6.66 13.49 5.08
CA TYR A 88 -6.10 13.17 6.38
C TYR A 88 -5.73 14.46 7.11
N SER A 89 -6.37 14.70 8.26
CA SER A 89 -5.94 15.74 9.20
C SER A 89 -4.90 15.14 10.15
N GLU A 90 -3.65 15.58 10.05
CA GLU A 90 -2.64 15.25 11.06
C GLU A 90 -2.73 16.28 12.19
N ASN A 91 -3.31 15.86 13.32
CA ASN A 91 -3.29 16.62 14.57
C ASN A 91 -2.30 15.93 15.51
N GLY A 92 -1.09 16.50 15.62
CA GLY A 92 -0.04 16.02 16.51
C GLY A 92 0.29 17.07 17.57
N MET A 93 0.27 16.67 18.84
CA MET A 93 0.70 17.51 19.96
C MET A 93 2.03 16.95 20.49
N THR A 94 3.13 17.67 20.29
CA THR A 94 4.44 17.26 20.80
C THR A 94 4.72 17.99 22.12
N ASN A 95 4.62 17.27 23.23
CA ASN A 95 4.94 17.78 24.57
C ASN A 95 6.35 17.35 24.96
N GLY A 96 7.25 18.32 25.17
CA GLY A 96 8.63 18.08 25.62
C GLY A 96 8.95 18.84 26.89
N VAL A 97 9.71 18.21 27.79
CA VAL A 97 10.22 18.83 29.02
C VAL A 97 11.73 18.66 29.05
N ASP A 98 12.45 19.77 28.97
CA ASP A 98 13.90 19.79 29.16
C ASP A 98 14.23 20.24 30.58
N GLN A 99 14.98 19.41 31.32
CA GLN A 99 15.44 19.70 32.68
C GLN A 99 16.97 19.73 32.71
N ARG A 100 17.55 20.86 33.13
CA ARG A 100 18.98 20.97 33.42
C ARG A 100 19.19 21.20 34.91
N ASN A 101 20.02 20.34 35.51
CA ASN A 101 20.52 20.51 36.86
C ASN A 101 22.04 20.73 36.79
N SER A 102 22.50 21.84 37.36
CA SER A 102 23.93 22.15 37.50
C SER A 102 24.28 22.25 38.97
N THR A 103 25.39 21.62 39.38
CA THR A 103 25.93 21.74 40.74
C THR A 103 27.38 22.18 40.67
N SER A 104 27.71 23.33 41.23
CA SER A 104 29.08 23.81 41.40
C SER A 104 29.53 23.65 42.85
N LYS A 105 30.80 23.28 43.05
CA LYS A 105 31.45 23.20 44.36
C LYS A 105 32.79 23.92 44.28
N THR A 106 33.03 24.84 45.21
CA THR A 106 34.31 25.54 45.33
C THR A 106 34.88 25.26 46.72
N SER A 107 36.08 24.67 46.78
CA SER A 107 36.78 24.38 48.03
C SER A 107 38.26 24.72 47.88
N GLY A 108 38.84 25.46 48.83
CA GLY A 108 40.25 25.84 48.85
C GLY A 108 40.55 26.92 49.91
N SER A 109 41.79 27.39 49.94
CA SER A 109 42.22 28.55 50.74
C SER A 109 43.25 29.35 49.95
N ASP A 110 43.11 30.67 49.91
CA ASP A 110 44.11 31.55 49.30
C ASP A 110 44.92 32.25 50.40
N ARG A 111 46.24 32.29 50.22
CA ARG A 111 47.16 32.96 51.15
C ARG A 111 47.91 34.06 50.41
N THR A 112 47.84 35.28 50.93
CA THR A 112 48.57 36.43 50.41
C THR A 112 49.60 36.88 51.43
N LEU A 113 50.85 37.02 50.97
CA LEU A 113 51.97 37.48 51.79
C LEU A 113 52.45 38.83 51.27
N GLN A 114 52.52 39.81 52.16
CA GLN A 114 53.16 41.10 51.89
C GLN A 114 54.51 41.15 52.60
N THR A 115 55.57 41.19 51.81
CA THR A 115 56.95 41.24 52.29
C THR A 115 57.55 42.60 51.99
N VAL A 116 58.37 43.13 52.91
CA VAL A 116 59.08 44.41 52.73
C VAL A 116 60.56 44.24 53.05
N ALA A 117 61.42 45.03 52.42
CA ALA A 117 62.82 45.16 52.79
C ALA A 117 63.04 46.51 53.50
N GLY A 118 63.76 46.51 54.63
CA GLY A 118 64.22 47.73 55.28
C GLY A 118 65.39 48.37 54.52
N PHE A 119 65.57 49.70 54.63
CA PHE A 119 66.70 50.38 54.01
C PHE A 119 67.99 49.81 54.61
N ASN A 120 68.78 49.12 53.77
CA ASN A 120 70.01 48.37 54.09
C ASN A 120 69.85 46.86 54.46
N SER A 121 68.75 46.19 54.11
CA SER A 121 68.62 44.72 54.20
C SER A 121 68.54 44.07 52.81
N GLU A 122 69.33 43.02 52.57
CA GLU A 122 69.26 42.21 51.33
C GLU A 122 68.14 41.16 51.36
N VAL A 123 67.53 40.92 52.54
CA VAL A 123 66.48 39.92 52.71
C VAL A 123 65.16 40.62 53.01
N MET A 124 64.12 40.25 52.27
CA MET A 124 62.75 40.69 52.53
C MET A 124 62.18 39.95 53.74
N VAL A 125 61.49 40.68 54.61
CA VAL A 125 60.80 40.13 55.76
C VAL A 125 59.30 40.34 55.63
N ASP A 126 58.53 39.36 56.06
CA ASP A 126 57.06 39.41 56.01
C ASP A 126 56.57 40.55 56.91
N LYS A 127 55.89 41.53 56.31
CA LYS A 127 55.24 42.62 57.03
C LYS A 127 53.85 42.20 57.51
N GLN A 128 53.14 41.42 56.68
CA GLN A 128 51.80 40.94 56.95
C GLN A 128 51.50 39.68 56.13
N ALA A 129 50.75 38.76 56.74
CA ALA A 129 50.26 37.55 56.11
C ALA A 129 48.75 37.44 56.35
N ASP A 130 47.96 37.43 55.28
CA ASP A 130 46.52 37.22 55.35
C ASP A 130 46.17 35.89 54.66
N THR A 131 45.40 35.04 55.35
CA THR A 131 44.92 33.77 54.82
C THR A 131 43.39 33.79 54.79
N ILE A 132 42.81 33.65 53.60
CA ILE A 132 41.38 33.52 53.41
C ILE A 132 41.06 32.04 53.24
N ASN A 133 40.44 31.45 54.26
CA ASN A 133 39.89 30.11 54.17
C ASN A 133 38.45 30.21 53.64
N TYR A 134 38.19 29.63 52.47
CA TYR A 134 36.83 29.53 51.95
C TYR A 134 36.09 28.44 52.75
N GLY A 135 35.55 28.82 53.92
CA GLY A 135 34.99 27.90 54.92
C GLY A 135 33.56 27.42 54.65
N ALA A 136 32.96 27.74 53.52
CA ALA A 136 31.58 27.36 53.22
C ALA A 136 31.50 26.64 51.87
N THR A 137 31.03 25.40 51.91
CA THR A 137 30.49 24.74 50.71
C THR A 137 29.21 25.49 50.34
N VAL A 138 29.27 26.38 49.35
CA VAL A 138 28.07 26.98 48.77
C VAL A 138 27.57 26.04 47.68
N THR A 139 26.61 25.18 48.00
CA THR A 139 25.84 24.44 46.99
C THR A 139 24.76 25.38 46.44
N GLY A 140 24.99 25.91 45.24
CA GLY A 140 23.94 26.51 44.44
C GLY A 140 23.26 25.43 43.61
N GLU A 141 21.97 25.20 43.83
CA GLU A 141 21.14 24.36 42.98
C GLU A 141 20.31 25.28 42.09
N ASP A 142 20.64 25.32 40.79
CA ASP A 142 19.84 26.03 39.79
C ASP A 142 19.11 24.97 38.95
N SER A 143 17.79 24.94 39.08
CA SER A 143 16.92 24.04 38.33
C SER A 143 16.03 24.88 37.42
N THR A 144 16.31 24.83 36.13
CA THR A 144 15.47 25.46 35.11
C THR A 144 14.70 24.37 34.37
N THR A 145 13.37 24.47 34.41
CA THR A 145 12.46 23.60 33.65
C THR A 145 11.85 24.41 32.52
N VAL A 146 12.12 24.02 31.28
CA VAL A 146 11.49 24.66 30.11
C VAL A 146 10.50 23.68 29.50
N ARG A 147 9.24 24.11 29.39
CA ARG A 147 8.17 23.34 28.75
C ARG A 147 7.90 23.93 27.38
N HIS A 148 7.95 23.10 26.36
CA HIS A 148 7.58 23.50 25.00
C HIS A 148 6.33 22.73 24.58
N ASN A 149 5.30 23.47 24.18
CA ASN A 149 4.09 22.90 23.60
C ASN A 149 3.99 23.42 22.16
N THR A 150 4.13 22.52 21.17
CA THR A 150 3.99 22.87 19.76
C THR A 150 2.74 22.18 19.22
N GLU A 151 1.74 22.98 18.85
CA GLU A 151 0.56 22.50 18.14
C GLU A 151 0.84 22.59 16.64
N LYS A 152 0.93 21.44 15.96
CA LYS A 152 0.90 21.37 14.50
C LYS A 152 -0.49 20.90 14.08
N SER A 153 -1.27 21.82 13.53
CA SER A 153 -2.53 21.53 12.83
C SER A 153 -2.32 21.85 11.36
N GLY A 154 -2.28 20.81 10.51
CA GLY A 154 -2.17 20.96 9.07
C GLY A 154 -3.09 19.97 8.36
N THR A 155 -4.08 20.48 7.65
CA THR A 155 -4.89 19.67 6.73
C THR A 155 -4.06 19.42 5.47
N HIS A 156 -3.66 18.18 5.23
CA HIS A 156 -2.98 17.80 3.99
C HIS A 156 -4.00 17.24 3.00
N GLU A 157 -4.41 18.07 2.04
CA GLU A 157 -5.22 17.61 0.91
C GLU A 157 -4.29 17.05 -0.18
N ILE A 158 -4.07 15.73 -0.19
CA ILE A 158 -3.40 15.07 -1.32
C ILE A 158 -4.43 14.90 -2.44
N THR A 159 -4.64 15.94 -3.23
CA THR A 159 -5.44 15.83 -4.45
C THR A 159 -4.60 15.20 -5.55
N MET A 160 -4.64 13.88 -5.70
CA MET A 160 -4.14 13.24 -6.92
C MET A 160 -5.12 13.50 -8.06
N LYS A 161 -5.05 14.68 -8.69
CA LYS A 161 -5.75 14.94 -9.95
C LYS A 161 -5.17 14.02 -11.03
N ARG A 162 -5.81 12.87 -11.26
CA ARG A 162 -5.58 12.06 -12.47
C ARG A 162 -6.01 12.88 -13.68
N ASP A 163 -5.25 12.82 -14.78
CA ASP A 163 -5.67 13.47 -16.03
C ASP A 163 -7.02 12.88 -16.45
N SER A 164 -8.01 13.75 -16.60
CA SER A 164 -9.37 13.40 -17.01
C SER A 164 -9.39 12.56 -18.29
N ALA A 165 -8.46 12.79 -19.22
CA ALA A 165 -8.38 12.02 -20.47
C ALA A 165 -8.00 10.55 -20.22
N ASP A 166 -7.05 10.29 -19.31
CA ASP A 166 -6.59 8.95 -18.98
C ASP A 166 -7.64 8.17 -18.20
N VAL A 167 -8.32 8.83 -17.26
CA VAL A 167 -9.46 8.23 -16.54
C VAL A 167 -10.57 7.86 -17.52
N ILE A 168 -10.95 8.77 -18.43
CA ILE A 168 -11.98 8.50 -19.44
C ILE A 168 -11.58 7.33 -20.36
N ARG A 169 -10.30 7.25 -20.78
CA ARG A 169 -9.81 6.13 -21.61
C ARG A 169 -9.94 4.81 -20.86
N LYS A 170 -9.47 4.75 -19.62
CA LYS A 170 -9.49 3.53 -18.81
C LYS A 170 -10.92 3.06 -18.52
N VAL A 171 -11.82 3.99 -18.22
CA VAL A 171 -13.26 3.70 -18.05
C VAL A 171 -13.88 3.19 -19.35
N ARG A 172 -13.52 3.75 -20.50
CA ARG A 172 -14.00 3.27 -21.81
C ARG A 172 -13.48 1.87 -22.13
N GLU A 173 -12.23 1.56 -21.80
CA GLU A 173 -11.66 0.23 -21.95
C GLU A 173 -12.37 -0.78 -21.04
N ASN A 174 -12.58 -0.42 -19.77
CA ASN A 174 -13.34 -1.26 -18.85
C ASN A 174 -14.77 -1.50 -19.35
N ARG A 175 -15.46 -0.50 -19.89
CA ARG A 175 -16.82 -0.66 -20.45
C ARG A 175 -16.90 -1.52 -21.71
N LYS A 176 -15.78 -1.82 -22.36
CA LYS A 176 -15.74 -2.81 -23.46
C LYS A 176 -15.66 -4.25 -22.94
N PHE A 177 -15.42 -4.44 -21.64
CA PHE A 177 -15.36 -5.76 -21.05
C PHE A 177 -16.72 -6.45 -21.19
N ASN A 178 -16.71 -7.57 -21.90
CA ASN A 178 -17.87 -8.43 -22.10
C ASN A 178 -17.52 -9.85 -21.64
N ILE A 179 -18.10 -10.27 -20.53
CA ILE A 179 -17.84 -11.59 -19.94
C ILE A 179 -18.23 -12.74 -20.88
N TYR A 180 -19.22 -12.54 -21.75
CA TYR A 180 -19.61 -13.54 -22.75
C TYR A 180 -18.48 -13.79 -23.75
N GLU A 181 -17.85 -12.74 -24.26
CA GLU A 181 -16.70 -12.84 -25.19
C GLU A 181 -15.49 -13.50 -24.52
N VAL A 182 -15.26 -13.22 -23.24
CA VAL A 182 -14.18 -13.86 -22.48
C VAL A 182 -14.40 -15.37 -22.39
N ILE A 183 -15.60 -15.81 -22.02
CA ILE A 183 -15.94 -17.24 -21.91
C ILE A 183 -15.80 -17.96 -23.27
N VAL A 184 -16.26 -17.33 -24.35
CA VAL A 184 -16.16 -17.88 -25.72
C VAL A 184 -14.70 -17.99 -26.16
N THR A 185 -13.90 -16.97 -25.85
CA THR A 185 -12.46 -16.96 -26.15
C THR A 185 -11.73 -18.07 -25.38
N ASP A 186 -11.97 -18.20 -24.07
CA ASP A 186 -11.38 -19.24 -23.24
C ASP A 186 -11.75 -20.65 -23.76
N PHE A 187 -13.00 -20.82 -24.19
CA PHE A 187 -13.47 -22.07 -24.78
C PHE A 187 -12.73 -22.36 -26.09
N LYS A 188 -12.63 -21.37 -26.97
CA LYS A 188 -11.96 -21.45 -28.28
C LYS A 188 -10.50 -21.84 -28.14
N GLU A 189 -9.76 -21.16 -27.27
CA GLU A 189 -8.34 -21.45 -27.02
C GLU A 189 -8.12 -22.85 -26.44
N ARG A 190 -9.08 -23.36 -25.68
CA ARG A 190 -8.94 -24.64 -24.99
C ARG A 190 -9.31 -25.84 -25.86
N PHE A 191 -10.38 -25.73 -26.64
CA PHE A 191 -11.01 -26.87 -27.30
C PHE A 191 -10.97 -26.83 -28.82
N CYS A 192 -10.64 -25.70 -29.43
CA CYS A 192 -10.50 -25.61 -30.88
C CYS A 192 -9.03 -25.66 -31.28
N LEU A 193 -8.73 -26.41 -32.34
CA LEU A 193 -7.42 -26.41 -32.96
C LEU A 193 -7.28 -25.12 -33.78
N LEU A 194 -6.62 -24.13 -33.19
CA LEU A 194 -6.27 -22.87 -33.83
C LEU A 194 -5.04 -23.09 -34.73
N VAL A 195 -5.19 -23.88 -35.79
CA VAL A 195 -4.13 -24.05 -36.79
C VAL A 195 -4.02 -22.75 -37.58
N TYR A 196 -2.85 -22.10 -37.50
CA TYR A 196 -2.48 -20.87 -38.21
C TYR A 196 -1.57 -21.19 -39.39
#